data_AF-A0A7W3ZA47-F1
#
_entry.id   AF-A0A7W3ZA47-F1
#
_cell.length_a   1.000
_cell.length_b   1.000
_cell.length_c   1.000
_cell.angle_alpha   90.00
_cell.angle_beta   90.00
_cell.angle_gamma   90.00
#
_symmetry.space_group_name_H-M   'P 1'
#
loop_
_entity.id
_entity.type
_entity.pdbx_description
1 polymer ?
#
loop_
_entity_poly.entity_id
_entity_poly.type
_entity_poly.pdbx_seq_one_letter_code
_entity_poly.pdbx_strand_id
1 'polypeptide(L)'
;MSGLTAELVVDGRAPQTPALAPNGQLLCYVLAPLSRTGDHLDTELWLVGTDGTAASRQATSDTATESRPRWSEDSGTLFFLSDRADRGTSQVHRLVLADGAAGAVTDWRSGIVDYLPLADPNLVALLAWDEPTEHDASRARDRDDAIVVGEREPRARLRLLDLRTGLVTTPEVFGDRHVVELRQRPGGGPLAVLTQASSDNDYASRVRTPVLLLHGAEDTNVPLGQSVCFHRALRHFGVEHEFVIYPREGHSIRERHHQLDVLFRARGWFDRWLRF
;
A
#
# COMPACT_ATOMS: atom_id res chain seq x y z
N MET A 1 -22.75 -2.45 -32.10
CA MET A 1 -21.84 -2.68 -30.96
C MET A 1 -20.53 -2.02 -31.31
N SER A 2 -20.22 -0.87 -30.73
CA SER A 2 -18.88 -0.28 -30.84
C SER A 2 -17.90 -1.23 -30.15
N GLY A 3 -16.89 -1.68 -30.89
CA GLY A 3 -15.89 -2.60 -30.37
C GLY A 3 -15.09 -1.98 -29.22
N LEU A 4 -14.51 -2.83 -28.39
CA LEU A 4 -13.50 -2.44 -27.40
C LEU A 4 -12.34 -1.74 -28.13
N THR A 5 -12.06 -0.47 -27.84
CA THR A 5 -10.92 0.26 -28.41
C THR A 5 -9.76 0.32 -27.40
N ALA A 6 -8.55 0.62 -27.87
CA ALA A 6 -7.38 0.75 -26.99
C ALA A 6 -7.57 1.89 -25.98
N GLU A 7 -8.16 3.01 -26.41
CA GLU A 7 -8.53 4.16 -25.58
C GLU A 7 -9.49 3.73 -24.47
N LEU A 8 -10.53 2.95 -24.79
CA LEU A 8 -11.48 2.46 -23.80
C LEU A 8 -10.84 1.53 -22.74
N VAL A 9 -9.75 0.84 -23.09
CA VAL A 9 -9.00 0.00 -22.15
C VAL A 9 -8.12 0.86 -21.23
N VAL A 10 -7.47 1.92 -21.73
CA VAL A 10 -6.55 2.73 -20.93
C VAL A 10 -7.24 3.85 -20.15
N ASP A 11 -8.32 4.41 -20.69
CA ASP A 11 -9.14 5.47 -20.07
C ASP A 11 -10.23 4.92 -19.16
N GLY A 12 -10.39 3.59 -19.10
CA GLY A 12 -11.35 2.94 -18.24
C GLY A 12 -11.06 3.18 -16.75
N ARG A 13 -12.06 2.93 -15.91
CA ARG A 13 -11.91 2.94 -14.45
C ARG A 13 -12.34 1.60 -13.88
N ALA A 14 -11.67 1.17 -12.82
CA ALA A 14 -11.94 -0.09 -12.15
C ALA A 14 -12.28 0.13 -10.66
N PRO A 15 -13.27 -0.59 -10.13
CA PRO A 15 -13.52 -0.62 -8.70
C PRO A 15 -12.37 -1.35 -7.97
N GLN A 16 -11.96 -0.81 -6.82
CA GLN A 16 -10.86 -1.29 -5.99
C GLN A 16 -11.26 -1.21 -4.50
N THR A 17 -10.60 -1.99 -3.65
CA THR A 17 -10.75 -1.92 -2.17
C THR A 17 -12.20 -1.86 -1.68
N PRO A 18 -13.05 -2.86 -2.00
CA PRO A 18 -14.43 -2.91 -1.49
C PRO A 18 -14.46 -3.00 0.04
N ALA A 19 -15.36 -2.22 0.66
CA ALA A 19 -15.59 -2.18 2.10
C ALA A 19 -17.09 -2.26 2.40
N LEU A 20 -17.51 -3.42 2.91
CA LEU A 20 -18.89 -3.67 3.32
C LEU A 20 -19.13 -3.05 4.71
N ALA A 21 -20.24 -2.33 4.86
CA ALA A 21 -20.69 -1.83 6.16
C ALA A 21 -21.03 -3.00 7.10
N PRO A 22 -20.75 -2.91 8.41
CA PRO A 22 -21.04 -3.98 9.37
C PRO A 22 -22.51 -4.47 9.37
N ASN A 23 -23.47 -3.57 9.10
CA ASN A 23 -24.88 -3.92 8.96
C ASN A 23 -25.21 -4.71 7.67
N GLY A 24 -24.25 -4.85 6.75
CA GLY A 24 -24.38 -5.57 5.50
C GLY A 24 -25.19 -4.86 4.41
N GLN A 25 -25.63 -3.61 4.62
CA GLN A 25 -26.58 -2.93 3.73
C GLN A 25 -25.91 -2.04 2.67
N LEU A 26 -24.70 -1.57 2.94
CA LEU A 26 -23.95 -0.67 2.05
C LEU A 26 -22.57 -1.22 1.76
N LEU A 27 -22.18 -1.16 0.49
CA LEU A 27 -20.81 -1.38 0.04
C LEU A 27 -20.21 -0.05 -0.41
N CYS A 28 -19.03 0.29 0.12
CA CYS A 28 -18.19 1.34 -0.43
C CYS A 28 -17.09 0.72 -1.29
N TYR A 29 -16.74 1.35 -2.40
CA TYR A 29 -15.56 0.99 -3.19
C TYR A 29 -14.89 2.24 -3.74
N VAL A 30 -13.60 2.12 -4.06
CA VAL A 30 -12.84 3.16 -4.75
C VAL A 30 -12.96 2.93 -6.25
N LEU A 31 -13.36 3.94 -7.02
CA LEU A 31 -13.28 3.90 -8.48
C LEU A 31 -12.00 4.61 -8.92
N ALA A 32 -11.05 3.85 -9.45
CA ALA A 32 -9.74 4.32 -9.84
C ALA A 32 -9.51 4.19 -11.35
N PRO A 33 -8.81 5.13 -12.01
CA PRO A 33 -8.49 5.01 -13.42
C PRO A 33 -7.50 3.85 -13.65
N LEU A 34 -7.64 3.17 -14.80
CA LEU A 34 -6.77 2.06 -15.21
C LEU A 34 -5.39 2.53 -15.61
N SER A 35 -5.30 3.77 -16.12
CA SER A 35 -4.04 4.44 -16.44
C SER A 35 -3.97 5.80 -15.76
N ARG A 36 -2.77 6.23 -15.39
CA ARG A 36 -2.57 7.57 -14.85
C ARG A 36 -2.42 8.57 -16.00
N THR A 37 -3.38 9.47 -16.13
CA THR A 37 -3.31 10.62 -17.04
C THR A 37 -2.80 11.85 -16.24
N GLY A 38 -1.52 12.19 -16.40
CA GLY A 38 -0.87 13.29 -15.68
C GLY A 38 -0.12 12.86 -14.41
N ASP A 39 0.20 13.83 -13.55
CA ASP A 39 1.08 13.61 -12.39
C ASP A 39 0.34 13.17 -11.12
N HIS A 40 -0.99 13.23 -11.11
CA HIS A 40 -1.82 12.93 -9.93
C HIS A 40 -2.85 11.84 -10.25
N LEU A 41 -3.18 11.00 -9.26
CA LEU A 41 -4.12 9.89 -9.43
C LEU A 41 -5.47 10.24 -8.81
N ASP A 42 -6.40 10.74 -9.63
CA ASP A 42 -7.74 11.07 -9.14
C ASP A 42 -8.62 9.83 -9.04
N THR A 43 -9.08 9.52 -7.83
CA THR A 43 -9.96 8.40 -7.53
C THR A 43 -11.18 8.89 -6.77
N GLU A 44 -12.27 8.12 -6.81
CA GLU A 44 -13.52 8.50 -6.15
C GLU A 44 -14.06 7.39 -5.26
N LEU A 45 -14.67 7.75 -4.14
CA LEU A 45 -15.47 6.81 -3.37
C LEU A 45 -16.90 6.72 -3.90
N TRP A 46 -17.37 5.50 -4.05
CA TRP A 46 -18.72 5.17 -4.49
C TRP A 46 -19.41 4.29 -3.46
N LEU A 47 -20.72 4.47 -3.32
CA LEU A 47 -21.60 3.72 -2.42
C LEU A 47 -22.68 3.02 -3.23
N VAL A 48 -22.97 1.78 -2.87
CA VAL A 48 -24.04 0.98 -3.48
C VAL A 48 -24.76 0.16 -2.42
N GLY A 49 -26.08 0.03 -2.54
CA GLY A 49 -26.89 -0.87 -1.72
C GLY A 49 -26.61 -2.33 -2.07
N THR A 50 -26.53 -3.21 -1.07
CA THR A 50 -26.25 -4.64 -1.29
C THR A 50 -27.46 -5.44 -1.77
N ASP A 51 -28.65 -4.85 -1.71
CA ASP A 51 -29.90 -5.41 -2.23
C ASP A 51 -29.98 -5.39 -3.77
N GLY A 52 -29.07 -4.67 -4.43
CA GLY A 52 -29.02 -4.52 -5.88
C GLY A 52 -30.15 -3.69 -6.48
N THR A 53 -30.93 -2.97 -5.66
CA THR A 53 -32.11 -2.22 -6.15
C THR A 53 -31.77 -0.79 -6.54
N ALA A 54 -30.77 -0.18 -5.89
CA ALA A 54 -30.35 1.19 -6.14
C ALA A 54 -29.08 1.26 -7.01
N ALA A 55 -29.01 2.27 -7.88
CA ALA A 55 -27.79 2.58 -8.61
C ALA A 55 -26.68 3.04 -7.64
N SER A 56 -25.43 2.73 -7.98
CA SER A 56 -24.28 3.27 -7.26
C SER A 56 -24.31 4.81 -7.32
N ARG A 57 -23.94 5.45 -6.22
CA ARG A 57 -23.80 6.90 -6.13
C ARG A 57 -22.41 7.28 -5.64
N GLN A 58 -21.91 8.40 -6.13
CA GLN A 58 -20.68 8.99 -5.64
C GLN A 58 -20.84 9.42 -4.16
N ALA A 59 -19.81 9.16 -3.36
CA ALA A 59 -19.76 9.52 -1.94
C ALA A 59 -18.95 10.80 -1.71
N THR A 60 -17.97 11.08 -2.58
CA THR A 60 -17.05 12.21 -2.53
C THR A 60 -16.82 12.76 -3.94
N SER A 61 -16.82 14.08 -4.12
CA SER A 61 -16.72 14.74 -5.44
C SER A 61 -15.46 15.58 -5.64
N ASP A 62 -14.47 15.47 -4.74
CA ASP A 62 -13.23 16.24 -4.81
C ASP A 62 -12.22 15.63 -5.80
N THR A 63 -11.26 16.44 -6.25
CA THR A 63 -10.09 15.96 -7.01
C THR A 63 -8.98 15.57 -6.06
N ALA A 64 -8.92 14.28 -5.72
CA ALA A 64 -7.99 13.73 -4.74
C ALA A 64 -7.65 12.26 -5.03
N THR A 65 -6.55 11.79 -4.45
CA THR A 65 -6.26 10.36 -4.29
C THR A 65 -6.96 9.90 -3.00
N GLU A 66 -8.01 9.10 -3.16
CA GLU A 66 -8.85 8.57 -2.10
C GLU A 66 -8.69 7.05 -2.00
N SER A 67 -8.51 6.53 -0.79
CA SER A 67 -8.23 5.10 -0.64
C SER A 67 -8.66 4.54 0.71
N ARG A 68 -8.63 3.21 0.80
CA ARG A 68 -8.84 2.45 2.03
C ARG A 68 -10.13 2.84 2.77
N PRO A 69 -11.32 2.79 2.15
CA PRO A 69 -12.57 3.04 2.86
C PRO A 69 -12.75 2.03 4.00
N ARG A 70 -13.16 2.51 5.19
CA ARG A 70 -13.50 1.67 6.35
C ARG A 70 -14.70 2.24 7.07
N TRP A 71 -15.62 1.37 7.45
CA TRP A 71 -16.82 1.75 8.19
C TRP A 71 -16.57 1.80 9.69
N SER A 72 -17.26 2.70 10.38
CA SER A 72 -17.48 2.57 11.82
C SER A 72 -18.33 1.34 12.14
N GLU A 73 -18.20 0.81 13.36
CA GLU A 73 -18.91 -0.40 13.80
C GLU A 73 -20.44 -0.23 13.70
N ASP A 74 -20.94 0.98 13.94
CA ASP A 74 -22.36 1.34 13.83
C ASP A 74 -22.85 1.54 12.38
N SER A 75 -21.99 1.39 11.38
CA SER A 75 -22.27 1.61 9.95
C SER A 75 -22.70 3.05 9.59
N GLY A 76 -22.59 4.02 10.51
CA GLY A 76 -23.06 5.40 10.31
C GLY A 76 -22.01 6.33 9.71
N THR A 77 -20.72 5.99 9.83
CA THR A 77 -19.60 6.81 9.39
C THR A 77 -18.68 6.00 8.47
N LEU A 78 -18.33 6.58 7.33
CA LEU A 78 -17.29 6.07 6.44
C LEU A 78 -16.01 6.87 6.67
N PHE A 79 -14.95 6.20 7.08
CA PHE A 79 -13.60 6.75 7.10
C PHE A 79 -12.86 6.37 5.82
N PHE A 80 -11.89 7.19 5.42
CA PHE A 80 -11.03 6.95 4.25
C PHE A 80 -9.76 7.80 4.31
N LEU A 81 -8.74 7.42 3.55
CA LEU A 81 -7.59 8.29 3.32
C LEU A 81 -7.86 9.22 2.14
N SER A 82 -7.46 10.48 2.25
CA SER A 82 -7.48 11.44 1.15
C SER A 82 -6.32 12.42 1.27
N ASP A 83 -5.71 12.77 0.15
CA ASP A 83 -4.68 13.82 0.04
C ASP A 83 -5.26 15.16 -0.43
N ARG A 84 -6.59 15.35 -0.30
CA ARG A 84 -7.26 16.58 -0.74
C ARG A 84 -6.81 17.84 -0.02
N ALA A 85 -6.29 17.70 1.21
CA ALA A 85 -5.80 18.82 2.00
C ALA A 85 -4.42 19.30 1.50
N ASP A 86 -3.56 18.35 1.14
CA ASP A 86 -2.22 18.57 0.60
C ASP A 86 -1.84 17.37 -0.28
N ARG A 87 -1.62 17.62 -1.58
CA ARG A 87 -1.44 16.56 -2.59
C ARG A 87 -0.21 15.71 -2.26
N GLY A 88 -0.39 14.39 -2.24
CA GLY A 88 0.65 13.44 -1.82
C GLY A 88 0.76 13.22 -0.31
N THR A 89 0.08 14.02 0.52
CA THR A 89 0.08 13.90 1.99
C THR A 89 -1.29 13.42 2.48
N SER A 90 -1.52 12.11 2.47
CA SER A 90 -2.81 11.53 2.87
C SER A 90 -3.15 11.77 4.34
N GLN A 91 -4.37 12.23 4.60
CA GLN A 91 -4.98 12.36 5.92
C GLN A 91 -6.17 11.40 6.06
N VAL A 92 -6.57 11.07 7.29
CA VAL A 92 -7.84 10.40 7.54
C VAL A 92 -8.96 11.43 7.43
N HIS A 93 -9.94 11.11 6.60
CA HIS A 93 -11.19 11.84 6.49
C HIS A 93 -12.35 10.95 6.98
N ARG A 94 -13.45 11.58 7.37
CA ARG A 94 -14.72 10.91 7.65
C ARG A 94 -15.85 11.52 6.84
N LEU A 95 -16.84 10.70 6.52
CA LEU A 95 -18.14 11.06 5.95
C LEU A 95 -19.24 10.46 6.84
N VAL A 96 -20.03 11.31 7.48
CA VAL A 96 -21.19 10.90 8.29
C VAL A 96 -22.40 10.78 7.36
N LEU A 97 -23.03 9.60 7.30
CA LEU A 97 -24.09 9.35 6.33
C LEU A 97 -25.39 10.09 6.63
N ALA A 98 -25.68 10.37 7.91
CA ALA A 98 -26.95 10.93 8.34
C ALA A 98 -27.16 12.37 7.81
N ASP A 99 -26.10 13.15 7.73
CA ASP A 99 -26.12 14.57 7.34
C ASP A 99 -25.19 14.88 6.15
N GLY A 100 -24.38 13.91 5.70
CA GLY A 100 -23.41 14.10 4.63
C GLY A 100 -22.19 14.91 5.04
N ALA A 101 -21.97 15.16 6.34
CA ALA A 101 -20.83 15.93 6.82
C ALA A 101 -19.53 15.18 6.52
N ALA A 102 -18.63 15.84 5.76
CA ALA A 102 -17.34 15.29 5.39
C ALA A 102 -16.20 16.24 5.79
N GLY A 103 -15.07 15.68 6.24
CA GLY A 103 -13.90 16.47 6.61
C GLY A 103 -12.73 15.64 7.11
N ALA A 104 -11.54 16.27 7.13
CA ALA A 104 -10.34 15.69 7.71
C ALA A 104 -10.50 15.56 9.23
N VAL A 105 -9.99 14.46 9.80
CA VAL A 105 -9.88 14.26 11.25
C VAL A 105 -8.42 14.18 11.72
N THR A 106 -7.47 14.26 10.79
CA THR A 106 -6.03 14.35 11.07
C THR A 106 -5.38 15.48 10.29
N ASP A 107 -4.28 15.99 10.83
CA ASP A 107 -3.35 16.92 10.19
C ASP A 107 -1.92 16.51 10.55
N TRP A 108 -1.47 15.39 9.98
CA TRP A 108 -0.17 14.79 10.27
C TRP A 108 0.83 15.10 9.17
N ARG A 109 1.93 15.81 9.49
CA ARG A 109 2.87 16.37 8.48
C ARG A 109 3.51 15.33 7.56
N SER A 110 3.78 14.13 8.08
CA SER A 110 4.35 13.03 7.28
C SER A 110 3.30 12.16 6.58
N GLY A 111 2.02 12.54 6.66
CA GLY A 111 0.89 11.75 6.18
C GLY A 111 0.59 10.51 7.01
N ILE A 112 -0.60 9.97 6.80
CA ILE A 112 -1.09 8.73 7.40
C ILE A 112 -0.90 7.58 6.39
N VAL A 113 -0.27 6.50 6.84
CA VAL A 113 0.03 5.30 6.03
C VAL A 113 -1.16 4.36 5.98
N ASP A 114 -1.76 4.08 7.13
CA ASP A 114 -2.98 3.29 7.29
C ASP A 114 -3.70 3.73 8.57
N TYR A 115 -4.94 3.31 8.73
CA TYR A 115 -5.73 3.62 9.92
C TYR A 115 -6.78 2.54 10.18
N LEU A 116 -7.32 2.50 11.39
CA LEU A 116 -8.39 1.60 11.79
C LEU A 116 -9.34 2.32 12.77
N PRO A 117 -10.59 2.60 12.36
CA PRO A 117 -11.65 2.95 13.32
C PRO A 117 -11.81 1.80 14.32
N LEU A 118 -11.77 2.10 15.61
CA LEU A 118 -11.88 1.09 16.65
C LEU A 118 -13.34 0.88 17.07
N ALA A 119 -13.60 -0.20 17.79
CA ALA A 119 -14.89 -0.48 18.40
C ALA A 119 -15.32 0.61 19.42
N ASP A 120 -14.37 1.34 20.01
CA ASP A 120 -14.68 2.60 20.67
C ASP A 120 -14.92 3.67 19.60
N PRO A 121 -16.14 4.25 19.50
CA PRO A 121 -16.49 5.17 18.43
C PRO A 121 -15.71 6.49 18.48
N ASN A 122 -14.99 6.77 19.57
CA ASN A 122 -14.17 7.98 19.71
C ASN A 122 -12.70 7.76 19.37
N LEU A 123 -12.29 6.54 19.02
CA LEU A 123 -10.87 6.22 18.80
C LEU A 123 -10.63 5.71 17.39
N VAL A 124 -9.57 6.24 16.79
CA VAL A 124 -8.98 5.71 15.55
C VAL A 124 -7.53 5.38 15.81
N ALA A 125 -7.14 4.13 15.55
CA ALA A 125 -5.73 3.77 15.50
C ALA A 125 -5.15 4.25 14.17
N LEU A 126 -4.04 4.96 14.23
CA LEU A 126 -3.32 5.46 13.07
C LEU A 126 -1.98 4.73 12.96
N LEU A 127 -1.59 4.44 11.73
CA LEU A 127 -0.23 4.09 11.37
C LEU A 127 0.35 5.26 10.58
N ALA A 128 1.33 5.96 11.16
CA ALA A 128 1.93 7.13 10.53
C ALA A 128 3.43 7.16 10.80
N TRP A 129 4.19 7.66 9.81
CA TRP A 129 5.61 7.94 9.98
C TRP A 129 5.82 8.98 11.09
N ASP A 130 7.02 8.99 11.67
CA ASP A 130 7.43 10.08 12.54
C ASP A 130 7.34 11.43 11.82
N GLU A 131 6.96 12.48 12.56
CA GLU A 131 6.96 13.83 12.01
C GLU A 131 8.38 14.27 11.65
N PRO A 132 8.52 15.16 10.65
CA PRO A 132 9.82 15.74 10.35
C PRO A 132 10.33 16.49 11.58
N THR A 133 11.60 16.24 11.92
CA THR A 133 12.31 16.98 12.96
C THR A 133 12.69 18.37 12.44
N GLU A 134 13.09 19.28 13.34
CA GLU A 134 13.62 20.59 12.90
C GLU A 134 14.87 20.44 12.02
N HIS A 135 15.67 19.41 12.26
CA HIS A 135 16.80 19.08 11.38
C HIS A 135 16.34 18.72 9.97
N ASP A 136 15.29 17.91 9.83
CA ASP A 136 14.72 17.54 8.53
C ASP A 136 14.16 18.78 7.81
N ALA A 137 13.49 19.65 8.55
CA ALA A 137 12.99 20.91 8.01
C ALA A 137 14.13 21.83 7.53
N SER A 138 15.25 21.90 8.27
CA SER A 138 16.44 22.66 7.85
C SER A 138 17.04 22.08 6.57
N ARG A 139 17.30 20.77 6.54
CA ARG A 139 17.81 20.05 5.37
C ARG A 139 16.96 20.34 4.12
N ALA A 140 15.64 20.26 4.24
CA ALA A 140 14.72 20.57 3.14
C ALA A 140 14.79 22.03 2.68
N ARG A 141 14.87 23.00 3.61
CA ARG A 141 15.03 24.43 3.28
C ARG A 141 16.34 24.71 2.54
N ASP A 142 17.41 24.06 2.98
CA ASP A 142 18.76 24.23 2.42
C ASP A 142 18.99 23.38 1.15
N ARG A 143 17.99 22.56 0.76
CA ARG A 143 18.08 21.56 -0.32
C ARG A 143 19.24 20.57 -0.11
N ASP A 144 19.50 20.21 1.14
CA ASP A 144 20.39 19.11 1.52
C ASP A 144 19.61 17.78 1.49
N ASP A 145 19.27 17.37 0.27
CA ASP A 145 18.42 16.23 -0.05
C ASP A 145 19.21 14.92 -0.25
N ALA A 146 20.51 14.91 0.05
CA ALA A 146 21.34 13.72 0.03
C ALA A 146 20.88 12.72 1.10
N ILE A 147 20.49 11.52 0.68
CA ILE A 147 20.07 10.45 1.59
C ILE A 147 21.26 9.52 1.84
N VAL A 148 21.73 9.47 3.09
CA VAL A 148 22.68 8.45 3.52
C VAL A 148 21.90 7.23 4.00
N VAL A 149 21.88 6.19 3.16
CA VAL A 149 21.16 4.94 3.44
C VAL A 149 21.65 4.32 4.75
N GLY A 150 20.72 4.03 5.66
CA GLY A 150 21.00 3.43 6.97
C GLY A 150 21.31 4.40 8.12
N GLU A 151 21.55 5.70 7.86
CA GLU A 151 21.71 6.69 8.94
C GLU A 151 20.36 7.11 9.55
N ARG A 152 19.33 7.21 8.71
CA ARG A 152 17.95 7.47 9.11
C ARG A 152 17.03 6.42 8.52
N GLU A 153 16.37 5.68 9.40
CA GLU A 153 15.30 4.75 9.06
C GLU A 153 13.97 5.36 9.51
N PRO A 154 13.14 5.91 8.60
CA PRO A 154 11.83 6.40 8.97
C PRO A 154 10.97 5.24 9.45
N ARG A 155 10.32 5.38 10.61
CA ARG A 155 9.47 4.31 11.17
C ARG A 155 8.04 4.77 11.28
N ALA A 156 7.13 3.96 10.73
CA ALA A 156 5.72 4.10 11.06
C ALA A 156 5.48 3.60 12.48
N ARG A 157 4.71 4.37 13.25
CA ARG A 157 4.33 4.08 14.64
C ARG A 157 2.82 3.93 14.76
N LEU A 158 2.40 3.10 15.71
CA LEU A 158 1.02 3.11 16.19
C LEU A 158 0.77 4.42 16.93
N ARG A 159 -0.28 5.13 16.54
CA ARG A 159 -0.80 6.31 17.24
C ARG A 159 -2.30 6.12 17.49
N LEU A 160 -2.83 6.76 18.52
CA LEU A 160 -4.25 6.76 18.85
C LEU A 160 -4.78 8.18 18.75
N LEU A 161 -5.74 8.38 17.85
CA LEU A 161 -6.49 9.63 17.70
C LEU A 161 -7.77 9.54 18.53
N ASP A 162 -7.97 10.51 19.42
CA ASP A 162 -9.26 10.76 20.06
C ASP A 162 -10.07 11.75 19.21
N LEU A 163 -11.18 11.29 18.63
CA LEU A 163 -12.03 12.06 17.72
C LEU A 163 -12.82 13.19 18.40
N ARG A 164 -12.92 13.21 19.73
CA ARG A 164 -13.62 14.28 20.46
C ARG A 164 -12.71 15.48 20.67
N THR A 165 -11.43 15.21 20.87
CA THR A 165 -10.43 16.24 21.21
C THR A 165 -9.48 16.57 20.07
N GLY A 166 -9.36 15.68 19.07
CA GLY A 166 -8.34 15.75 18.03
C GLY A 166 -6.94 15.35 18.51
N LEU A 167 -6.79 14.95 19.78
CA LEU A 167 -5.49 14.61 20.35
C LEU A 167 -4.98 13.29 19.76
N VAL A 168 -3.74 13.32 19.27
CA VAL A 168 -3.00 12.12 18.82
C VAL A 168 -1.96 11.75 19.87
N THR A 169 -2.01 10.52 20.36
CA THR A 169 -1.04 9.97 21.32
C THR A 169 -0.25 8.83 20.71
N THR A 170 0.97 8.58 21.19
CA THR A 170 1.83 7.50 20.69
C THR A 170 2.16 6.55 21.84
N PRO A 171 1.55 5.36 21.89
CA PRO A 171 1.88 4.38 22.91
C PRO A 171 3.34 3.92 22.79
N GLU A 172 4.09 3.95 23.90
CA GLU A 172 5.51 3.58 23.93
C GLU A 172 5.76 2.05 23.97
N VAL A 173 4.69 1.24 23.93
CA VAL A 173 4.73 -0.22 24.13
C VAL A 173 5.62 -0.97 23.14
N PHE A 174 5.90 -0.39 21.97
CA PHE A 174 6.77 -0.98 20.94
C PHE A 174 8.16 -0.34 20.88
N GLY A 175 8.44 0.67 21.71
CA GLY A 175 9.67 1.44 21.70
C GLY A 175 10.03 1.92 20.30
N ASP A 176 11.18 1.47 19.82
CA ASP A 176 11.76 1.87 18.54
C ASP A 176 11.40 0.95 17.36
N ARG A 177 10.52 -0.03 17.56
CA ARG A 177 10.15 -0.96 16.47
C ARG A 177 9.29 -0.28 15.41
N HIS A 178 9.48 -0.67 14.16
CA HIS A 178 8.59 -0.29 13.06
C HIS A 178 7.27 -1.06 13.17
N VAL A 179 6.15 -0.36 13.19
CA VAL A 179 4.82 -0.97 13.14
C VAL A 179 4.40 -1.14 11.69
N VAL A 180 3.97 -2.33 11.31
CA VAL A 180 3.63 -2.68 9.92
C VAL A 180 2.13 -2.70 9.70
N GLU A 181 1.40 -3.36 10.60
CA GLU A 181 -0.03 -3.54 10.48
C GLU A 181 -0.65 -3.73 11.87
N LEU A 182 -1.93 -3.40 11.98
CA LEU A 182 -2.73 -3.63 13.16
C LEU A 182 -4.15 -4.08 12.80
N ARG A 183 -4.73 -4.92 13.66
CA ARG A 183 -6.12 -5.36 13.60
C ARG A 183 -6.71 -5.42 15.00
N GLN A 184 -7.96 -5.01 15.15
CA GLN A 184 -8.69 -5.19 16.39
C GLN A 184 -9.40 -6.54 16.37
N ARG A 185 -9.46 -7.21 17.52
CA ARG A 185 -10.33 -8.37 17.70
C ARG A 185 -11.79 -7.98 17.36
N PRO A 186 -12.54 -8.79 16.61
CA PRO A 186 -13.96 -8.54 16.35
C PRO A 186 -14.76 -8.34 17.65
N GLY A 187 -15.71 -7.40 17.65
CA GLY A 187 -16.49 -7.03 18.85
C GLY A 187 -15.69 -6.25 19.90
N GLY A 188 -14.47 -5.81 19.58
CA GLY A 188 -13.63 -4.99 20.45
C GLY A 188 -12.64 -5.75 21.31
N GLY A 189 -11.80 -5.00 22.02
CA GLY A 189 -10.72 -5.51 22.86
C GLY A 189 -9.33 -5.25 22.27
N PRO A 190 -8.35 -6.14 22.53
CA PRO A 190 -6.94 -5.88 22.21
C PRO A 190 -6.68 -5.75 20.71
N LEU A 191 -5.65 -4.99 20.38
CA LEU A 191 -5.08 -4.92 19.04
C LEU A 191 -4.02 -6.01 18.86
N ALA A 192 -4.12 -6.77 17.78
CA ALA A 192 -2.99 -7.50 17.24
C ALA A 192 -2.14 -6.51 16.43
N VAL A 193 -0.84 -6.41 16.74
CA VAL A 193 0.07 -5.48 16.08
C VAL A 193 1.29 -6.24 15.56
N LEU A 194 1.54 -6.13 14.26
CA LEU A 194 2.74 -6.66 13.62
C LEU A 194 3.85 -5.62 13.66
N THR A 195 5.02 -6.01 14.17
CA THR A 195 6.17 -5.11 14.29
C THR A 195 7.47 -5.73 13.78
N GLN A 196 8.36 -4.88 13.29
CA GLN A 196 9.67 -5.23 12.73
C GLN A 196 10.77 -4.38 13.37
N ALA A 197 12.02 -4.82 13.21
CA ALA A 197 13.17 -4.11 13.77
C ALA A 197 13.53 -2.85 12.97
N SER A 198 13.38 -2.92 11.64
CA SER A 198 13.66 -1.84 10.69
C SER A 198 12.43 -1.57 9.81
N SER A 199 12.41 -0.42 9.14
CA SER A 199 11.49 -0.12 8.03
C SER A 199 11.88 -0.81 6.73
N ASP A 200 13.13 -1.25 6.63
CA ASP A 200 13.68 -1.87 5.43
C ASP A 200 13.25 -3.34 5.33
N ASN A 201 12.69 -3.68 4.17
CA ASN A 201 12.29 -5.02 3.80
C ASN A 201 13.49 -5.84 3.27
N ASP A 202 14.53 -6.06 4.07
CA ASP A 202 15.57 -7.06 3.73
C ASP A 202 15.25 -8.42 4.36
N TYR A 203 14.60 -9.26 3.58
CA TYR A 203 14.23 -10.61 3.96
C TYR A 203 15.13 -11.69 3.36
N ALA A 204 16.25 -11.33 2.72
CA ALA A 204 17.12 -12.32 2.09
C ALA A 204 17.57 -13.40 3.09
N SER A 205 17.84 -13.01 4.34
CA SER A 205 18.17 -13.90 5.46
C SER A 205 17.07 -14.89 5.85
N ARG A 206 15.82 -14.64 5.45
CA ARG A 206 14.65 -15.48 5.77
C ARG A 206 14.27 -16.42 4.63
N VAL A 207 14.85 -16.25 3.45
CA VAL A 207 14.56 -17.12 2.31
C VAL A 207 15.09 -18.52 2.62
N ARG A 208 14.23 -19.53 2.52
CA ARG A 208 14.61 -20.95 2.64
C ARG A 208 14.20 -21.78 1.43
N THR A 209 13.25 -21.28 0.65
CA THR A 209 12.77 -21.94 -0.56
C THR A 209 13.82 -21.82 -1.66
N PRO A 210 14.13 -22.90 -2.41
CA PRO A 210 15.00 -22.81 -3.57
C PRO A 210 14.51 -21.78 -4.59
N VAL A 211 15.40 -20.88 -5.05
CA VAL A 211 15.04 -19.74 -5.92
C VAL A 211 15.63 -19.88 -7.32
N LEU A 212 14.81 -19.73 -8.35
CA LEU A 212 15.26 -19.53 -9.74
C LEU A 212 15.13 -18.04 -10.12
N LEU A 213 16.25 -17.41 -10.46
CA LEU A 213 16.32 -16.01 -10.91
C LEU A 213 16.60 -16.00 -12.42
N LEU A 214 15.72 -15.35 -13.18
CA LEU A 214 15.83 -15.20 -14.63
C LEU A 214 15.77 -13.71 -14.97
N HIS A 215 16.79 -13.15 -15.63
CA HIS A 215 16.90 -11.70 -15.81
C HIS A 215 17.50 -11.35 -17.18
N GLY A 216 16.97 -10.31 -17.86
CA GLY A 216 17.51 -9.79 -19.12
C GLY A 216 18.64 -8.79 -18.90
N ALA A 217 19.79 -8.97 -19.57
CA ALA A 217 20.99 -8.15 -19.32
C ALA A 217 20.81 -6.65 -19.64
N GLU A 218 19.81 -6.30 -20.45
CA GLU A 218 19.51 -4.95 -20.93
C GLU A 218 18.17 -4.43 -20.36
N ASP A 219 17.71 -4.95 -19.22
CA ASP A 219 16.49 -4.48 -18.54
C ASP A 219 16.67 -3.02 -18.05
N THR A 220 15.92 -2.11 -18.66
CA THR A 220 15.90 -0.68 -18.33
C THR A 220 14.91 -0.32 -17.22
N ASN A 221 14.00 -1.23 -16.87
CA ASN A 221 12.99 -1.03 -15.83
C ASN A 221 13.50 -1.49 -14.48
N VAL A 222 14.17 -2.65 -14.44
CA VAL A 222 14.79 -3.21 -13.24
C VAL A 222 16.27 -3.48 -13.52
N PRO A 223 17.19 -2.65 -12.99
CA PRO A 223 18.61 -2.85 -13.24
C PRO A 223 19.10 -4.23 -12.77
N LEU A 224 19.86 -4.92 -13.64
CA LEU A 224 20.48 -6.23 -13.37
C LEU A 224 21.19 -6.30 -12.00
N GLY A 225 21.77 -5.19 -11.56
CA GLY A 225 22.43 -5.07 -10.25
C GLY A 225 21.56 -5.52 -9.07
N GLN A 226 20.24 -5.32 -9.12
CA GLN A 226 19.31 -5.78 -8.07
C GLN A 226 19.29 -7.31 -7.96
N SER A 227 19.17 -8.03 -9.08
CA SER A 227 19.23 -9.49 -9.10
C SER A 227 20.63 -10.02 -8.74
N VAL A 228 21.69 -9.31 -9.11
CA VAL A 228 23.07 -9.64 -8.69
C VAL A 228 23.23 -9.52 -7.17
N CYS A 229 22.73 -8.44 -6.56
CA CYS A 229 22.76 -8.26 -5.10
C CYS A 229 21.96 -9.36 -4.39
N PHE A 230 20.76 -9.67 -4.87
CA PHE A 230 19.93 -10.71 -4.27
C PHE A 230 20.55 -12.11 -4.44
N HIS A 231 21.12 -12.43 -5.60
CA HIS A 231 21.91 -13.65 -5.81
C HIS A 231 23.06 -13.78 -4.80
N ARG A 232 23.82 -12.69 -4.58
CA ARG A 232 24.90 -12.67 -3.58
C ARG A 232 24.38 -12.89 -2.16
N ALA A 233 23.22 -12.31 -1.82
CA ALA A 233 22.59 -12.50 -0.53
C ALA A 233 22.12 -13.95 -0.32
N LEU A 234 21.42 -14.54 -1.30
CA LEU A 234 21.02 -15.96 -1.27
C LEU A 234 22.23 -16.89 -1.11
N ARG A 235 23.32 -16.61 -1.84
CA ARG A 235 24.58 -17.32 -1.70
C ARG A 235 25.19 -17.17 -0.31
N HIS A 236 25.20 -15.96 0.25
CA HIS A 236 25.72 -15.70 1.59
C HIS A 236 24.96 -16.48 2.66
N PHE A 237 23.63 -16.57 2.55
CA PHE A 237 22.78 -17.32 3.48
C PHE A 237 22.65 -18.82 3.17
N GLY A 238 23.38 -19.34 2.18
CA GLY A 238 23.39 -20.76 1.83
C GLY A 238 22.05 -21.28 1.29
N VAL A 239 21.24 -20.40 0.69
CA VAL A 239 19.99 -20.78 0.03
C VAL A 239 20.32 -21.43 -1.30
N GLU A 240 19.67 -22.55 -1.63
CA GLU A 240 19.79 -23.17 -2.95
C GLU A 240 19.18 -22.27 -4.02
N HIS A 241 19.94 -21.92 -5.06
CA HIS A 241 19.43 -21.02 -6.10
C HIS A 241 20.19 -21.17 -7.41
N GLU A 242 19.55 -20.72 -8.49
CA GLU A 242 20.16 -20.56 -9.81
C GLU A 242 19.87 -19.15 -10.32
N PHE A 243 20.87 -18.49 -10.91
CA PHE A 243 20.72 -17.17 -11.50
C PHE A 243 21.19 -17.18 -12.96
N VAL A 244 20.26 -16.92 -13.87
CA VAL A 244 20.48 -16.94 -15.32
C VAL A 244 20.27 -15.53 -15.87
N ILE A 245 21.26 -15.09 -16.66
CA ILE A 245 21.25 -13.80 -17.33
C ILE A 245 21.12 -14.04 -18.83
N TYR A 246 20.09 -13.47 -19.45
CA TYR A 246 19.86 -13.55 -20.88
C TYR A 246 20.44 -12.32 -21.58
N PRO A 247 21.53 -12.47 -22.37
CA PRO A 247 22.12 -11.34 -23.09
C PRO A 247 21.17 -10.80 -24.16
N ARG A 248 21.21 -9.49 -24.46
CA ARG A 248 20.35 -8.81 -25.46
C ARG A 248 18.86 -8.77 -25.13
N GLU A 249 18.48 -9.21 -23.93
CA GLU A 249 17.09 -9.18 -23.47
C GLU A 249 16.87 -8.04 -22.47
N GLY A 250 15.71 -7.38 -22.57
CA GLY A 250 15.29 -6.32 -21.66
C GLY A 250 14.35 -6.83 -20.54
N HIS A 251 13.42 -5.98 -20.11
CA HIS A 251 12.43 -6.31 -19.06
C HIS A 251 11.56 -7.53 -19.39
N SER A 252 11.38 -7.83 -20.68
CA SER A 252 10.71 -9.04 -21.14
C SER A 252 11.65 -9.83 -22.03
N ILE A 253 11.68 -11.15 -21.88
CA ILE A 253 12.46 -12.07 -22.71
C ILE A 253 11.73 -12.31 -24.03
N ARG A 254 12.35 -11.97 -25.17
CA ARG A 254 11.74 -11.92 -26.50
C ARG A 254 12.38 -12.83 -27.54
N GLU A 255 13.70 -13.06 -27.51
CA GLU A 255 14.33 -13.98 -28.46
C GLU A 255 13.79 -15.39 -28.24
N ARG A 256 13.33 -16.03 -29.33
CA ARG A 256 12.70 -17.36 -29.27
C ARG A 256 13.53 -18.39 -28.51
N HIS A 257 14.85 -18.38 -28.68
CA HIS A 257 15.74 -19.33 -28.01
C HIS A 257 15.80 -19.09 -26.50
N HIS A 258 15.83 -17.83 -26.05
CA HIS A 258 15.80 -17.50 -24.63
C HIS A 258 14.44 -17.82 -24.00
N GLN A 259 13.33 -17.58 -24.71
CA GLN A 259 12.00 -17.96 -24.24
C GLN A 259 11.87 -19.47 -24.03
N LEU A 260 12.40 -20.28 -24.96
CA LEU A 260 12.42 -21.74 -24.81
C LEU A 260 13.27 -22.17 -23.61
N ASP A 261 14.45 -21.58 -23.42
CA ASP A 261 15.31 -21.87 -22.27
C ASP A 261 14.64 -21.49 -20.94
N VAL A 262 14.02 -20.32 -20.84
CA VAL A 262 13.20 -19.90 -19.67
C VAL A 262 12.16 -20.96 -19.33
N LEU A 263 11.39 -21.42 -20.31
CA LEU A 263 10.34 -22.43 -20.11
C LEU A 263 10.92 -23.77 -19.65
N PHE A 264 12.00 -24.23 -20.28
CA PHE A 264 12.63 -25.49 -19.90
C PHE A 264 13.26 -25.43 -18.50
N ARG A 265 13.89 -24.32 -18.11
CA ARG A 265 14.44 -24.12 -16.77
C ARG A 265 13.34 -24.03 -15.72
N ALA A 266 12.30 -23.24 -15.96
CA ALA A 266 11.18 -23.11 -15.04
C ALA A 266 10.54 -24.49 -14.78
N ARG A 267 10.25 -25.25 -15.84
CA ARG A 267 9.73 -26.62 -15.72
C ARG A 267 10.69 -27.52 -14.95
N GLY A 268 11.96 -27.57 -15.34
CA GLY A 268 12.96 -28.42 -14.68
C GLY A 268 13.21 -28.04 -13.21
N TRP A 269 13.08 -26.76 -12.87
CA TRP A 269 13.15 -26.28 -11.50
C TRP A 269 11.97 -26.80 -10.67
N PHE A 270 10.74 -26.68 -11.21
CA PHE A 270 9.56 -27.23 -10.56
C PHE A 270 9.62 -28.76 -10.45
N ASP A 271 10.02 -29.48 -11.49
CA ASP A 271 10.18 -30.95 -11.45
C ASP A 271 11.16 -31.39 -10.35
N ARG A 272 12.22 -30.59 -10.08
CA ARG A 272 13.22 -30.89 -9.06
C ARG A 272 12.70 -30.66 -7.64
N TRP A 273 11.93 -29.58 -7.42
CA TRP A 273 11.63 -29.06 -6.09
C TRP A 273 10.16 -29.20 -5.66
N LEU A 274 9.23 -29.27 -6.60
CA LEU A 274 7.82 -29.56 -6.35
C LEU A 274 7.58 -31.04 -6.63
N ARG A 275 7.57 -31.83 -5.55
CA ARG A 275 7.06 -33.20 -5.61
C ARG A 275 5.54 -33.13 -5.50
N PHE A 276 4.84 -33.53 -6.55
CA PHE A 276 3.42 -33.88 -6.48
C PHE A 276 3.26 -35.31 -5.97
#